data_AF-A0A948BHF3-F1
#
_entry.id   AF-A0A948BHF3-F1
#
_cell.length_a   1.000
_cell.length_b   1.000
_cell.length_c   1.000
_cell.angle_alpha   90.00
_cell.angle_beta   90.00
_cell.angle_gamma   90.00
#
_symmetry.space_group_name_H-M   'P 1'
#
loop_
_entity.id
_entity.type
_entity.pdbx_description
1 polymer ?
#
loop_
_entity_poly.entity_id
_entity_poly.type
_entity_poly.pdbx_seq_one_letter_code
_entity_poly.pdbx_strand_id
1 'polypeptide(L)'
;MTRKKNCWEVKKCERQPGGAKVEELGVCSSAVPGNFEGINHGTHGGRFCWRIAGTLCGGKPQGTAAQKTFNCLNCDFFKQVVKEESPNFMLSPADFPINMKSDQNNQDLCSETEPEQQVNAIKK
;
A
#
# COMPACT_ATOMS: atom_id res chain seq x y z
N MET A 1 -12.19 -3.38 -23.81
CA MET A 1 -10.93 -2.92 -23.16
C MET A 1 -10.40 -4.05 -22.31
N THR A 2 -9.10 -4.37 -22.41
CA THR A 2 -8.49 -5.49 -21.67
C THR A 2 -8.22 -5.08 -20.21
N ARG A 3 -8.57 -5.95 -19.25
CA ARG A 3 -8.30 -5.71 -17.83
C ARG A 3 -6.78 -5.63 -17.58
N LYS A 4 -6.35 -4.58 -16.85
CA LYS A 4 -4.95 -4.42 -16.42
C LYS A 4 -4.65 -5.33 -15.23
N LYS A 5 -3.42 -5.84 -15.17
CA LYS A 5 -3.01 -6.80 -14.14
C LYS A 5 -2.67 -6.11 -12.81
N ASN A 6 -3.05 -6.74 -11.70
CA ASN A 6 -2.69 -6.37 -10.35
C ASN A 6 -1.29 -6.88 -9.97
N CYS A 7 -0.72 -6.36 -8.89
CA CYS A 7 0.66 -6.67 -8.48
C CYS A 7 0.88 -8.17 -8.25
N TRP A 8 -0.07 -8.89 -7.64
CA TRP A 8 0.08 -10.32 -7.37
C TRP A 8 0.05 -11.17 -8.65
N GLU A 9 -0.60 -10.68 -9.72
CA GLU A 9 -0.66 -11.37 -11.02
C GLU A 9 0.64 -11.20 -11.81
N VAL A 10 1.30 -10.05 -11.65
CA VAL A 10 2.60 -9.77 -12.29
C VAL A 10 3.75 -10.37 -11.48
N LYS A 11 3.75 -10.17 -10.15
CA LYS A 11 4.82 -10.65 -9.26
C LYS A 11 4.68 -12.13 -8.92
N LYS A 12 3.51 -12.74 -9.15
CA LYS A 12 3.21 -14.16 -8.89
C LYS A 12 3.64 -14.57 -7.47
N CYS A 13 3.28 -13.76 -6.48
CA CYS A 13 3.68 -13.99 -5.10
C CYS A 13 2.78 -15.01 -4.37
N GLU A 14 1.68 -15.44 -4.98
CA GLU A 14 0.77 -16.48 -4.47
C GLU A 14 0.11 -16.16 -3.13
N ARG A 15 0.05 -14.87 -2.78
CA ARG A 15 -0.60 -14.36 -1.56
C ARG A 15 -1.92 -13.63 -1.85
N GLN A 16 -2.47 -13.76 -3.05
CA GLN A 16 -3.86 -13.39 -3.32
C GLN A 16 -4.84 -14.31 -2.54
N PRO A 17 -6.12 -13.93 -2.34
CA PRO A 17 -7.11 -14.85 -1.80
C PRO A 17 -7.12 -16.20 -2.54
N GLY A 18 -7.04 -17.30 -1.79
CA GLY A 18 -6.92 -18.65 -2.34
C GLY A 18 -5.55 -19.00 -2.95
N GLY A 19 -4.53 -18.16 -2.77
CA GLY A 19 -3.16 -18.43 -3.23
C GLY A 19 -2.43 -19.46 -2.34
N ALA A 20 -1.49 -20.19 -2.95
CA ALA A 20 -0.76 -21.29 -2.29
C ALA A 20 0.03 -20.86 -1.04
N LYS A 21 0.46 -19.59 -0.94
CA LYS A 21 1.25 -19.08 0.19
C LYS A 21 0.40 -18.43 1.29
N VAL A 22 -0.92 -18.50 1.18
CA VAL A 22 -1.82 -17.88 2.15
C VAL A 22 -1.77 -18.60 3.50
N GLU A 23 -1.70 -19.94 3.52
CA GLU A 23 -1.67 -20.69 4.78
C GLU A 23 -0.40 -20.40 5.60
N GLU A 24 0.73 -20.25 4.93
CA GLU A 24 2.03 -20.01 5.57
C GLU A 24 2.26 -18.52 5.89
N LEU A 25 1.99 -17.62 4.93
CA LEU A 25 2.39 -16.21 5.00
C LEU A 25 1.21 -15.25 5.15
N GLY A 26 -0.02 -15.76 5.21
CA GLY A 26 -1.24 -14.97 5.19
C GLY A 26 -1.54 -14.30 3.85
N VAL A 27 -2.76 -13.79 3.72
CA VAL A 27 -3.21 -13.03 2.54
C VAL A 27 -2.47 -11.69 2.45
N CYS A 28 -2.09 -11.29 1.24
CA CYS A 28 -1.46 -10.02 0.98
C CYS A 28 -2.44 -8.87 1.22
N SER A 29 -2.03 -7.87 2.01
CA SER A 29 -2.85 -6.70 2.34
C SER A 29 -3.26 -5.87 1.11
N SER A 30 -2.57 -5.99 -0.01
CA SER A 30 -2.98 -5.33 -1.26
C SER A 30 -4.09 -6.06 -2.00
N ALA A 31 -4.32 -7.34 -1.70
CA ALA A 31 -5.27 -8.21 -2.38
C ALA A 31 -6.58 -8.43 -1.59
N VAL A 32 -6.75 -7.71 -0.48
CA VAL A 32 -7.99 -7.70 0.32
C VAL A 32 -8.76 -6.40 0.07
N PRO A 33 -10.11 -6.41 0.17
CA PRO A 33 -10.92 -5.20 0.04
C PRO A 33 -10.49 -4.08 0.98
N GLY A 34 -10.58 -2.84 0.49
CA GLY A 34 -10.22 -1.64 1.27
C GLY A 34 -10.45 -0.36 0.46
N ASN A 35 -9.93 0.76 0.96
CA ASN A 35 -10.20 2.11 0.42
C ASN A 35 -9.51 2.44 -0.91
N PHE A 36 -8.92 1.45 -1.60
CA PHE A 36 -8.14 1.67 -2.82
C PHE A 36 -8.76 1.04 -4.07
N GLU A 37 -9.99 0.54 -3.95
CA GLU A 37 -10.72 -0.07 -5.07
C GLU A 37 -10.74 0.86 -6.29
N GLY A 38 -10.46 0.30 -7.48
CA GLY A 38 -10.49 1.05 -8.74
C GLY A 38 -9.31 1.98 -8.99
N ILE A 39 -8.45 2.25 -8.00
CA ILE A 39 -7.29 3.13 -8.19
C ILE A 39 -6.36 2.56 -9.26
N ASN A 40 -5.97 3.40 -10.22
CA ASN A 40 -5.14 3.02 -11.36
C ASN A 40 -5.72 1.82 -12.12
N HIS A 41 -7.05 1.76 -12.27
CA HIS A 41 -7.78 0.65 -12.88
C HIS A 41 -7.46 -0.72 -12.26
N GLY A 42 -7.11 -0.72 -10.97
CA GLY A 42 -6.81 -1.92 -10.19
C GLY A 42 -8.00 -2.44 -9.40
N THR A 43 -7.87 -3.66 -8.92
CA THR A 43 -8.78 -4.26 -7.92
C THR A 43 -8.14 -4.13 -6.56
N HIS A 44 -8.92 -3.75 -5.55
CA HIS A 44 -8.41 -3.51 -4.20
C HIS A 44 -7.16 -2.62 -4.23
N GLY A 45 -6.09 -3.00 -3.55
CA GLY A 45 -4.79 -2.33 -3.59
C GLY A 45 -3.85 -2.78 -4.71
N GLY A 46 -4.31 -3.58 -5.66
CA GLY A 46 -3.44 -4.32 -6.58
C GLY A 46 -2.61 -3.46 -7.52
N ARG A 47 -3.15 -2.30 -7.94
CA ARG A 47 -2.42 -1.28 -8.73
C ARG A 47 -2.14 -0.02 -7.92
N PHE A 48 -2.08 -0.19 -6.60
CA PHE A 48 -1.71 0.86 -5.64
C PHE A 48 -0.83 0.30 -4.50
N CYS A 49 -0.17 -0.84 -4.75
CA CYS A 49 0.43 -1.62 -3.68
C CYS A 49 1.53 -0.83 -2.96
N TRP A 50 2.25 0.08 -3.61
CA TRP A 50 3.32 0.90 -2.99
C TRP A 50 2.85 1.75 -1.80
N ARG A 51 1.55 2.02 -1.65
CA ARG A 51 0.99 2.76 -0.51
C ARG A 51 0.50 1.87 0.64
N ILE A 52 0.56 0.56 0.49
CA ILE A 52 -0.02 -0.40 1.45
C ILE A 52 1.09 -1.06 2.27
N ALA A 53 1.06 -0.88 3.59
CA ALA A 53 1.98 -1.54 4.50
C ALA A 53 1.72 -3.06 4.58
N GLY A 54 2.65 -3.83 5.17
CA GLY A 54 2.44 -5.27 5.44
C GLY A 54 2.56 -6.21 4.23
N THR A 55 2.94 -5.70 3.05
CA THR A 55 3.21 -6.59 1.90
C THR A 55 4.60 -7.22 1.99
N LEU A 56 4.75 -8.42 1.41
CA LEU A 56 6.01 -9.17 1.33
C LEU A 56 6.58 -9.21 -0.09
N CYS A 57 6.75 -8.06 -0.74
CA CYS A 57 7.36 -8.02 -2.08
C CYS A 57 8.82 -8.52 -2.01
N GLY A 58 9.20 -9.43 -2.92
CA GLY A 58 10.54 -10.06 -2.88
C GLY A 58 10.79 -10.94 -1.66
N GLY A 59 9.72 -11.42 -0.99
CA GLY A 59 9.82 -12.28 0.19
C GLY A 59 10.17 -11.54 1.50
N LYS A 60 10.27 -10.22 1.47
CA LYS A 60 10.64 -9.41 2.65
C LYS A 60 9.54 -8.41 3.00
N PRO A 61 9.23 -8.20 4.30
CA PRO A 61 8.37 -7.11 4.76
C PRO A 61 8.87 -5.77 4.23
N GLN A 62 7.98 -4.99 3.61
CA GLN A 62 8.31 -3.72 2.97
C GLN A 62 8.18 -2.50 3.89
N GLY A 63 8.35 -2.67 5.20
CA GLY A 63 8.31 -1.57 6.18
C GLY A 63 6.98 -0.79 6.19
N THR A 64 7.05 0.46 6.64
CA THR A 64 5.92 1.41 6.64
C THR A 64 5.56 1.85 5.21
N ALA A 65 4.37 2.45 5.02
CA ALA A 65 3.95 2.94 3.71
C ALA A 65 4.91 3.99 3.10
N ALA A 66 5.52 4.84 3.92
CA ALA A 66 6.51 5.83 3.49
C ALA A 66 7.79 5.15 2.95
N GLN A 67 8.38 4.24 3.74
CA GLN A 67 9.56 3.47 3.33
C GLN A 67 9.29 2.67 2.05
N LYS A 68 8.10 2.07 1.96
CA LYS A 68 7.67 1.30 0.81
C LYS A 68 7.55 2.14 -0.45
N THR A 69 7.01 3.36 -0.34
CA THR A 69 6.83 4.26 -1.49
C THR A 69 8.18 4.51 -2.17
N PHE A 70 9.22 4.82 -1.38
CA PHE A 70 10.58 5.02 -1.91
C PHE A 70 11.14 3.76 -2.56
N ASN A 71 11.06 2.60 -1.88
CA ASN A 71 11.54 1.33 -2.43
C ASN A 71 10.83 0.94 -3.74
N CYS A 72 9.55 1.30 -3.86
CA CYS A 72 8.74 0.96 -5.02
C CYS A 72 9.03 1.81 -6.26
N LEU A 73 9.71 2.96 -6.14
CA LEU A 73 10.13 3.75 -7.31
C LEU A 73 11.01 2.92 -8.27
N ASN A 74 11.75 1.95 -7.74
CA ASN A 74 12.57 1.03 -8.52
C ASN A 74 11.85 -0.27 -8.92
N CYS A 75 10.61 -0.49 -8.47
CA CYS A 75 9.85 -1.69 -8.79
C CYS A 75 9.35 -1.66 -10.24
N ASP A 76 9.60 -2.74 -10.99
CA ASP A 76 9.16 -2.85 -12.39
C ASP A 76 7.64 -2.76 -12.53
N PHE A 77 6.90 -3.31 -11.58
CA PHE A 77 5.44 -3.22 -11.59
C PHE A 77 4.95 -1.79 -11.37
N PHE A 78 5.59 -1.01 -10.49
CA PHE A 78 5.26 0.40 -10.32
C PHE A 78 5.50 1.17 -11.63
N LYS A 79 6.66 1.00 -12.26
CA LYS A 79 7.00 1.62 -13.55
C LYS A 79 6.02 1.22 -14.66
N GLN A 80 5.58 -0.03 -14.66
CA GLN A 80 4.54 -0.52 -15.57
C GLN A 80 3.22 0.22 -15.33
N VAL A 81 2.77 0.36 -14.09
CA VAL A 81 1.53 1.07 -13.76
C VAL A 81 1.59 2.51 -14.21
N VAL A 82 2.68 3.23 -13.92
CA VAL A 82 2.88 4.63 -14.38
C VAL A 82 2.70 4.75 -15.90
N LYS A 83 3.31 3.84 -16.67
CA LYS A 83 3.20 3.83 -18.14
C LYS A 83 1.78 3.52 -18.63
N GLU A 84 1.11 2.57 -17.99
CA GLU A 84 -0.24 2.14 -18.40
C GLU A 84 -1.33 3.14 -18.03
N GLU A 85 -1.14 3.94 -16.97
CA GLU A 85 -2.13 4.91 -16.48
C GLU A 85 -1.92 6.34 -16.95
N SER A 86 -0.73 6.67 -17.47
CA SER A 86 -0.44 8.02 -17.97
C SER A 86 -1.46 8.45 -19.04
N PRO A 87 -2.00 9.68 -18.97
CA PRO A 87 -1.63 10.76 -18.04
C PRO A 87 -2.39 10.75 -16.71
N ASN A 88 -3.37 9.86 -16.52
CA ASN A 88 -4.28 9.83 -15.37
C ASN A 88 -3.77 8.98 -14.20
N PHE A 89 -2.45 8.85 -14.07
CA PHE A 89 -1.83 8.06 -13.01
C PHE A 89 -2.04 8.72 -11.64
N MET A 90 -2.50 7.94 -10.66
CA MET A 90 -2.64 8.36 -9.26
C MET A 90 -1.51 7.77 -8.41
N LEU A 91 -0.73 8.63 -7.77
CA LEU A 91 0.40 8.25 -6.93
C LEU A 91 -0.01 8.13 -5.46
N SER A 92 -0.93 8.97 -5.01
CA SER A 92 -1.35 9.15 -3.62
C SER A 92 -2.87 9.29 -3.49
N PRO A 93 -3.45 9.02 -2.30
CA PRO A 93 -4.89 9.24 -2.08
C PRO A 93 -5.34 10.69 -2.29
N ALA A 94 -4.43 11.66 -2.14
CA ALA A 94 -4.73 13.08 -2.38
C ALA A 94 -4.93 13.41 -3.87
N ASP A 95 -4.50 12.52 -4.77
CA ASP A 95 -4.71 12.68 -6.22
C ASP A 95 -6.15 12.29 -6.63
N PHE A 96 -6.97 11.81 -5.69
CA PHE A 96 -8.35 11.44 -5.95
C PHE A 96 -9.25 12.69 -6.04
N PRO A 97 -10.07 12.85 -7.08
CA PRO A 97 -11.02 13.95 -7.13
C PRO A 97 -12.00 13.86 -5.97
N ILE A 98 -12.09 14.92 -5.16
CA ILE A 98 -12.90 15.02 -3.93
C ILE A 98 -14.42 15.10 -4.23
N ASN A 99 -14.94 14.15 -5.01
CA ASN A 99 -16.37 14.07 -5.29
C ASN A 99 -16.88 12.63 -5.20
N MET A 100 -16.59 11.98 -4.07
CA MET A 100 -17.30 10.79 -3.61
C MET A 100 -17.68 11.06 -2.16
N LYS A 101 -19.00 11.16 -1.92
CA LYS A 101 -19.60 11.77 -0.73
C LYS A 101 -19.02 11.23 0.57
N SER A 102 -18.61 12.18 1.38
CA SER A 102 -18.26 12.05 2.79
C SER A 102 -19.42 11.47 3.60
N ASP A 103 -19.24 10.28 4.12
CA ASP A 103 -19.87 9.74 5.34
C ASP A 103 -18.89 8.64 5.77
N GLN A 104 -18.11 8.68 6.84
CA GLN A 104 -18.22 9.34 8.14
C GLN A 104 -16.82 9.69 8.69
N ASN A 105 -16.77 10.77 9.46
CA ASN A 105 -15.88 11.01 10.60
C ASN A 105 -14.80 9.96 10.87
N ASN A 106 -13.54 10.31 10.63
CA ASN A 106 -12.57 10.30 11.72
C ASN A 106 -11.40 11.23 11.40
N GLN A 107 -11.30 12.30 12.19
CA GLN A 107 -10.17 13.22 12.19
C GLN A 107 -8.88 12.49 12.60
N ASP A 108 -7.81 12.83 11.88
CA ASP A 108 -6.45 13.04 12.37
C ASP A 108 -5.98 12.25 13.59
N LEU A 109 -5.03 11.35 13.40
CA LEU A 109 -4.03 11.00 14.41
C LEU A 109 -2.68 10.71 13.72
N CYS A 110 -2.08 11.73 13.12
CA CYS A 110 -0.63 11.88 13.14
C CYS A 110 -0.29 12.76 14.34
N SER A 111 -0.35 12.20 15.56
CA SER A 111 0.23 12.85 16.74
C SER A 111 1.74 12.58 16.72
N GLU A 112 2.51 13.61 16.45
CA GLU A 112 3.91 13.69 16.84
C GLU A 112 3.97 13.48 18.36
N THR A 113 4.50 12.34 18.82
CA THR A 113 4.89 12.19 20.22
C THR A 113 6.40 12.34 20.27
N GLU A 114 6.85 13.51 20.74
CA GLU A 114 8.22 13.71 21.25
C GLU A 114 8.54 12.64 22.31
N PRO A 115 9.74 12.05 22.34
CA PRO A 115 10.12 11.14 23.41
C PRO A 115 10.54 11.94 24.66
N GLU A 116 9.70 11.93 25.69
CA GLU A 116 10.08 12.30 27.06
C GLU A 116 11.23 11.41 27.55
N GLN A 117 12.40 12.01 27.78
CA GLN A 117 13.52 11.37 28.47
C GLN A 117 13.39 11.59 29.99
N GLN A 118 12.74 10.65 30.69
CA GLN A 118 12.94 10.50 32.13
C GLN A 118 14.20 9.64 32.39
N VAL A 119 15.34 10.29 32.63
CA VAL A 119 16.49 9.64 33.26
C VAL A 119 16.37 9.84 34.76
N ASN A 120 15.97 8.77 35.44
CA ASN A 120 16.11 8.62 36.89
C ASN A 120 17.59 8.70 37.28
N ALA A 121 18.00 9.79 37.91
CA ALA A 121 19.27 9.89 38.63
C ALA A 121 19.04 9.54 40.11
N ILE A 122 19.19 8.25 40.43
CA ILE A 122 19.62 7.84 41.78
C ILE A 122 21.07 8.29 41.92
N LYS A 123 21.36 9.16 42.90
CA LYS A 123 22.65 9.26 43.63
C LYS A 123 22.67 10.48 44.58
N LYS A 124 22.35 10.25 45.85
CA LYS A 124 23.19 10.41 47.05
C LYS A 124 22.33 10.68 48.27
#